data_AF-A0A6T1IIG6-F1
#
_entry.id   AF-A0A6T1IIG6-F1
#
_cell.length_a   1.000
_cell.length_b   1.000
_cell.length_c   1.000
_cell.angle_alpha   90.00
_cell.angle_beta   90.00
_cell.angle_gamma   90.00
#
_symmetry.space_group_name_H-M   'P 1'
#
loop_
_entity.id
_entity.type
_entity.pdbx_description
1 polymer ?
#
loop_
_entity_poly.entity_id
_entity_poly.type
_entity_poly.pdbx_seq_one_letter_code
_entity_poly.pdbx_strand_id
1 'polypeptide(L)'
;MCPPPGPRAWLPKGTLSPSAVMAFPSARRRRRGQLLARGGRPATATGLLVALALAGRCLCWASPPGPSRRSAAAAGAAAAAAALAGIAPAAHADQFILPYMKPGNPDKLDYRDPDFPPVPDEDPFVRKLQAKSWAMEPIIRTRLFLMEEKRRVQPNPFADYKFFVKRVDSSTQWDVLDEASWKSASELGKVLLDNDLSFRREEWESFVYATDKDQEWVARNLNVTDIVEMPPELVEKIRLIGTRKFAG
;
A
#
# COMPACT_ATOMS: atom_id res chain seq x y z
N MET A 1 49.65 9.65 34.88
CA MET A 1 49.20 10.99 34.44
C MET A 1 49.63 11.16 32.99
N CYS A 2 48.67 11.13 32.06
CA CYS A 2 48.92 11.27 30.62
C CYS A 2 48.50 12.69 30.19
N PRO A 3 49.31 13.42 29.40
CA PRO A 3 48.91 14.73 28.90
C PRO A 3 47.84 14.61 27.80
N PRO A 4 46.96 15.61 27.65
CA PRO A 4 45.90 15.59 26.64
C PRO A 4 46.44 15.92 25.24
N PRO A 5 45.80 15.40 24.17
CA PRO A 5 46.17 15.72 22.80
C PRO A 5 45.71 17.13 22.41
N GLY A 6 46.61 17.89 21.79
CA GLY A 6 46.35 19.25 21.29
C GLY A 6 45.49 19.30 20.01
N PRO A 7 44.91 20.47 19.68
CA PRO A 7 43.96 20.61 18.59
C PRO A 7 44.66 20.62 17.22
N ARG A 8 44.24 19.73 16.32
CA ARG A 8 44.61 19.79 14.90
C ARG A 8 43.67 20.72 14.15
N ALA A 9 44.17 21.89 13.80
CA ALA A 9 43.55 22.79 12.83
C ALA A 9 43.69 22.22 11.41
N TRP A 10 42.59 21.98 10.72
CA TRP A 10 42.55 21.73 9.28
C TRP A 10 41.36 22.47 8.66
N LEU A 11 41.65 23.61 8.03
CA LEU A 11 40.87 24.29 7.00
C LEU A 11 41.88 25.08 6.15
N PRO A 12 41.55 25.55 4.93
CA PRO A 12 40.67 24.99 3.89
C PRO A 12 41.37 25.01 2.51
N LYS A 13 40.71 24.54 1.44
CA LYS A 13 40.62 25.18 0.09
C LYS A 13 40.47 24.16 -1.04
N GLY A 14 39.50 24.44 -1.91
CA GLY A 14 39.28 23.82 -3.22
C GLY A 14 38.00 24.38 -3.83
N THR A 15 37.95 25.68 -4.16
CA THR A 15 38.05 26.21 -5.54
C THR A 15 37.25 25.43 -6.59
N LEU A 16 36.05 25.95 -6.86
CA LEU A 16 35.43 26.25 -8.16
C LEU A 16 35.74 25.34 -9.37
N SER A 17 34.67 24.80 -9.97
CA SER A 17 34.59 24.61 -11.41
C SER A 17 33.18 24.91 -11.93
N PRO A 18 32.99 25.98 -12.73
CA PRO A 18 31.76 26.22 -13.49
C PRO A 18 32.01 25.93 -14.98
N SER A 19 31.35 24.92 -15.54
CA SER A 19 31.17 24.65 -16.99
C SER A 19 30.40 23.32 -17.09
N ALA A 20 29.39 23.09 -17.93
CA ALA A 20 29.05 23.73 -19.18
C ALA A 20 27.55 23.59 -19.45
N VAL A 21 27.03 24.63 -20.08
CA VAL A 21 25.81 24.67 -20.88
C VAL A 21 25.92 23.64 -22.01
N MET A 22 24.95 22.75 -22.17
CA MET A 22 24.58 22.25 -23.49
C MET A 22 23.06 22.20 -23.62
N ALA A 23 22.55 23.22 -24.30
CA ALA A 23 21.26 23.18 -24.97
C ALA A 23 21.29 22.09 -26.06
N PHE A 24 20.25 21.26 -26.13
CA PHE A 24 19.93 20.50 -27.34
C PHE A 24 18.47 20.70 -27.73
N PRO A 25 18.18 20.68 -29.04
CA PRO A 25 17.07 21.41 -29.63
C PRO A 25 15.78 20.60 -29.68
N SER A 26 14.70 21.36 -29.61
CA SER A 26 13.34 21.03 -30.01
C SER A 26 13.27 20.35 -31.38
N ALA A 27 12.87 19.08 -31.41
CA ALA A 27 12.43 18.41 -32.63
C ALA A 27 10.89 18.37 -32.68
N ARG A 28 10.31 19.37 -33.35
CA ARG A 28 8.96 19.28 -33.92
C ARG A 28 8.92 18.11 -34.91
N ARG A 29 8.02 17.14 -34.70
CA ARG A 29 7.54 16.30 -35.81
C ARG A 29 6.01 16.31 -35.86
N ARG A 30 5.52 17.15 -36.78
CA ARG A 30 4.19 17.04 -37.39
C ARG A 30 4.09 15.72 -38.16
N ARG A 31 3.01 14.96 -37.94
CA ARG A 31 2.23 14.26 -38.98
C ARG A 31 0.78 14.31 -38.50
N ARG A 32 -0.13 15.10 -39.10
CA ARG A 32 -0.92 14.77 -40.31
C ARG A 32 -1.27 13.28 -40.27
N GLY A 33 -2.45 12.88 -39.82
CA GLY A 33 -3.73 13.24 -40.42
C GLY A 33 -4.15 12.08 -41.31
N GLN A 34 -5.05 11.22 -40.83
CA GLN A 34 -5.88 10.38 -41.67
C GLN A 34 -7.30 10.39 -41.12
N LEU A 35 -8.18 10.75 -42.04
CA LEU A 35 -9.61 10.94 -41.98
C LEU A 35 -10.20 9.80 -42.83
N LEU A 36 -11.47 9.43 -42.53
CA LEU A 36 -12.35 8.51 -43.29
C LEU A 36 -12.07 7.02 -43.03
N ALA A 37 -13.03 6.10 -42.89
CA ALA A 37 -14.47 6.05 -43.18
C ALA A 37 -15.12 5.03 -42.23
N ARG A 38 -16.30 5.25 -41.64
CA ARG A 38 -17.66 4.98 -42.18
C ARG A 38 -17.92 3.50 -42.55
N GLY A 39 -18.73 2.83 -41.72
CA GLY A 39 -19.41 1.55 -41.96
C GLY A 39 -19.61 0.83 -40.62
N GLY A 40 -20.80 0.53 -40.09
CA GLY A 40 -22.12 0.41 -40.68
C GLY A 40 -22.59 -1.05 -40.60
N ARG A 41 -23.38 -1.36 -39.56
CA ARG A 41 -24.29 -2.52 -39.36
C ARG A 41 -23.66 -3.84 -38.84
N PRO A 42 -24.49 -4.82 -38.39
CA PRO A 42 -25.54 -4.75 -37.38
C PRO A 42 -25.40 -5.86 -36.31
N ALA A 43 -26.29 -5.85 -35.33
CA ALA A 43 -26.48 -6.90 -34.33
C ALA A 43 -26.71 -8.30 -34.96
N THR A 44 -26.01 -9.30 -34.44
CA THR A 44 -26.40 -10.72 -34.53
C THR A 44 -26.25 -11.37 -33.17
N ALA A 45 -27.40 -11.70 -32.60
CA ALA A 45 -27.55 -12.64 -31.49
C ALA A 45 -27.45 -14.07 -32.02
N THR A 46 -26.49 -14.85 -31.53
CA THR A 46 -26.38 -16.34 -31.57
C THR A 46 -24.98 -16.65 -31.02
N GLY A 47 -24.69 -17.57 -30.10
CA GLY A 47 -25.40 -18.61 -29.36
C GLY A 47 -24.47 -18.98 -28.18
N LEU A 48 -25.01 -19.26 -27.00
CA LEU A 48 -25.12 -20.60 -26.43
C LEU A 48 -23.92 -21.54 -26.70
N LEU A 49 -23.35 -22.05 -25.59
CA LEU A 49 -22.54 -23.27 -25.44
C LEU A 49 -21.08 -23.26 -25.94
N VAL A 50 -20.14 -22.97 -25.03
CA VAL A 50 -18.94 -23.81 -24.91
C VAL A 50 -18.83 -24.26 -23.45
N ALA A 51 -19.00 -25.57 -23.30
CA ALA A 51 -18.93 -26.33 -22.09
C ALA A 51 -17.49 -26.47 -21.58
N LEU A 52 -17.39 -26.66 -20.26
CA LEU A 52 -16.50 -27.60 -19.58
C LEU A 52 -15.19 -28.00 -20.29
N ALA A 53 -14.08 -27.41 -19.85
CA ALA A 53 -12.82 -28.14 -19.69
C ALA A 53 -11.83 -27.26 -18.92
N LEU A 54 -11.72 -27.44 -17.60
CA LEU A 54 -10.50 -27.27 -16.80
C LEU A 54 -10.78 -27.64 -15.33
N ALA A 55 -11.39 -28.81 -15.12
CA ALA A 55 -11.21 -29.57 -13.89
C ALA A 55 -10.12 -30.61 -14.19
N GLY A 56 -8.92 -30.44 -13.63
CA GLY A 56 -7.89 -31.46 -13.78
C GLY A 56 -6.47 -30.98 -13.54
N ARG A 57 -6.14 -30.63 -12.29
CA ARG A 57 -4.78 -30.79 -11.71
C ARG A 57 -4.79 -30.48 -10.20
N CYS A 58 -5.50 -31.31 -9.44
CA CYS A 58 -5.13 -31.54 -8.04
C CYS A 58 -4.13 -32.69 -8.00
N LEU A 59 -2.90 -32.37 -7.59
CA LEU A 59 -1.89 -33.32 -7.20
C LEU A 59 -2.38 -34.08 -5.96
N CYS A 60 -2.78 -35.32 -6.17
CA CYS A 60 -3.03 -36.27 -5.09
C CYS A 60 -1.69 -36.70 -4.50
N TRP A 61 -1.41 -36.33 -3.25
CA TRP A 61 -0.50 -37.13 -2.42
C TRP A 61 -1.18 -38.46 -2.14
N ALA A 62 -0.57 -39.51 -2.67
CA ALA A 62 -0.99 -40.89 -2.57
C ALA A 62 -0.93 -41.38 -1.11
N SER A 63 -2.05 -41.87 -0.60
CA SER A 63 -2.07 -42.91 0.43
C SER A 63 -2.30 -44.28 -0.25
N PRO A 64 -1.64 -45.36 0.20
CA PRO A 64 -1.77 -46.66 -0.44
C PRO A 64 -3.14 -47.33 -0.18
N PRO A 65 -3.70 -48.07 -1.16
CA PRO A 65 -5.02 -48.68 -1.06
C PRO A 65 -4.99 -50.03 -0.32
N GLY A 66 -5.95 -50.22 0.59
CA GLY A 66 -6.35 -51.53 1.09
C GLY A 66 -7.30 -52.24 0.12
N PRO A 67 -7.32 -53.58 0.05
CA PRO A 67 -8.15 -54.30 -0.91
C PRO A 67 -9.47 -54.74 -0.26
N SER A 68 -10.62 -54.32 -0.81
CA SER A 68 -11.80 -55.20 -0.86
C SER A 68 -12.88 -54.69 -1.82
N ARG A 69 -13.20 -55.57 -2.79
CA ARG A 69 -14.53 -55.90 -3.34
C ARG A 69 -15.39 -54.73 -3.85
N ARG A 70 -15.42 -54.51 -5.17
CA ARG A 70 -16.40 -55.05 -6.14
C ARG A 70 -17.87 -54.71 -5.83
N SER A 71 -18.49 -54.16 -6.89
CA SER A 71 -19.92 -54.12 -7.30
C SER A 71 -20.84 -52.98 -6.85
N ALA A 72 -21.66 -52.56 -7.83
CA ALA A 72 -22.81 -51.64 -7.82
C ALA A 72 -22.46 -50.15 -7.98
N ALA A 73 -22.36 -49.58 -9.19
CA ALA A 73 -23.39 -49.41 -10.23
C ALA A 73 -24.64 -48.63 -9.76
N ALA A 74 -24.71 -47.38 -10.24
CA ALA A 74 -25.91 -46.64 -10.63
C ALA A 74 -27.05 -46.49 -9.62
N ALA A 75 -27.15 -45.32 -8.98
CA ALA A 75 -28.41 -44.61 -8.73
C ALA A 75 -28.12 -43.22 -8.16
N GLY A 76 -28.84 -42.20 -8.62
CA GLY A 76 -29.03 -40.98 -7.83
C GLY A 76 -28.46 -39.67 -8.37
N ALA A 77 -28.57 -39.40 -9.68
CA ALA A 77 -28.55 -38.04 -10.19
C ALA A 77 -29.93 -37.38 -9.92
N ALA A 78 -30.21 -36.94 -8.69
CA ALA A 78 -31.38 -36.11 -8.36
C ALA A 78 -31.32 -35.57 -6.91
N ALA A 79 -30.34 -34.72 -6.56
CA ALA A 79 -30.38 -33.95 -5.31
C ALA A 79 -29.40 -32.75 -5.37
N ALA A 80 -29.60 -31.81 -6.29
CA ALA A 80 -28.76 -30.60 -6.35
C ALA A 80 -29.54 -29.32 -6.75
N ALA A 81 -30.84 -29.26 -6.42
CA ALA A 81 -31.68 -28.09 -6.71
C ALA A 81 -32.43 -27.52 -5.49
N ALA A 82 -32.08 -27.96 -4.27
CA ALA A 82 -32.76 -27.52 -3.03
C ALA A 82 -31.79 -27.07 -1.92
N ALA A 83 -30.61 -26.54 -2.28
CA ALA A 83 -29.65 -25.97 -1.32
C ALA A 83 -29.28 -24.51 -1.67
N LEU A 84 -30.15 -23.79 -2.41
CA LEU A 84 -29.98 -22.37 -2.77
C LEU A 84 -31.02 -21.46 -2.11
N ALA A 85 -31.72 -21.92 -1.08
CA ALA A 85 -32.74 -21.16 -0.36
C ALA A 85 -32.42 -20.97 1.14
N GLY A 86 -31.14 -20.84 1.49
CA GLY A 86 -30.72 -20.77 2.90
C GLY A 86 -29.46 -19.96 3.20
N ILE A 87 -28.96 -19.15 2.27
CA ILE A 87 -27.93 -18.16 2.62
C ILE A 87 -28.68 -16.86 2.93
N ALA A 88 -29.27 -16.81 4.12
CA ALA A 88 -29.56 -15.53 4.75
C ALA A 88 -28.21 -14.77 4.82
N PRO A 89 -28.13 -13.51 4.37
CA PRO A 89 -26.96 -12.71 4.68
C PRO A 89 -26.90 -12.64 6.21
N ALA A 90 -25.85 -13.22 6.80
CA ALA A 90 -25.48 -12.96 8.17
C ALA A 90 -25.04 -11.50 8.26
N ALA A 91 -26.03 -10.61 8.24
CA ALA A 91 -25.93 -9.19 8.51
C ALA A 91 -25.82 -8.99 10.02
N HIS A 92 -24.81 -9.59 10.62
CA HIS A 92 -24.27 -9.21 11.90
C HIS A 92 -22.76 -9.39 11.80
N ALA A 93 -22.14 -8.51 11.01
CA ALA A 93 -20.91 -7.92 11.49
C ALA A 93 -21.30 -7.16 12.77
N ASP A 94 -21.41 -7.89 13.87
CA ASP A 94 -21.22 -7.32 15.20
C ASP A 94 -19.91 -6.57 15.07
N GLN A 95 -20.03 -5.25 14.97
CA GLN A 95 -18.92 -4.36 15.16
C GLN A 95 -18.31 -4.83 16.47
N PHE A 96 -17.13 -5.40 16.39
CA PHE A 96 -16.33 -5.75 17.53
C PHE A 96 -15.94 -4.41 18.16
N ILE A 97 -16.89 -3.80 18.87
CA ILE A 97 -16.69 -2.62 19.69
C ILE A 97 -15.79 -3.14 20.78
N LEU A 98 -14.50 -2.86 20.62
CA LEU A 98 -13.53 -3.25 21.60
C LEU A 98 -13.99 -2.64 22.94
N PRO A 99 -14.28 -3.46 23.97
CA PRO A 99 -14.99 -3.04 25.17
C PRO A 99 -14.22 -2.02 26.04
N TYR A 100 -13.04 -1.58 25.60
CA TYR A 100 -12.34 -0.45 26.20
C TYR A 100 -12.91 0.91 25.77
N MET A 101 -13.73 0.99 24.72
CA MET A 101 -14.59 2.15 24.48
C MET A 101 -15.88 2.00 25.28
N LYS A 102 -15.79 2.32 26.57
CA LYS A 102 -16.97 2.67 27.37
C LYS A 102 -17.76 3.71 26.54
N PRO A 103 -19.08 3.56 26.30
CA PRO A 103 -19.88 4.58 25.61
C PRO A 103 -19.92 5.82 26.50
N GLY A 104 -18.84 6.59 26.42
CA GLY A 104 -18.65 7.82 27.16
C GLY A 104 -19.56 8.87 26.56
N ASN A 105 -20.23 9.59 27.44
CA ASN A 105 -20.94 10.83 27.13
C ASN A 105 -20.11 11.64 26.10
N PRO A 106 -20.61 11.94 24.89
CA PRO A 106 -19.82 12.61 23.85
C PRO A 106 -19.27 13.96 24.31
N ASP A 107 -19.91 14.58 25.30
CA ASP A 107 -19.47 15.83 25.94
C ASP A 107 -18.32 15.66 26.96
N LYS A 108 -17.99 14.41 27.32
CA LYS A 108 -16.85 14.03 28.17
C LYS A 108 -15.99 12.97 27.49
N LEU A 109 -15.96 12.96 26.16
CA LEU A 109 -14.76 12.53 25.46
C LEU A 109 -13.70 13.55 25.85
N ASP A 110 -13.03 13.28 26.97
CA ASP A 110 -11.71 13.80 27.26
C ASP A 110 -10.90 13.32 26.05
N TYR A 111 -10.89 14.13 24.98
CA TYR A 111 -10.05 13.94 23.82
C TYR A 111 -8.66 14.05 24.40
N ARG A 112 -8.16 12.92 24.92
CA ARG A 112 -6.79 12.75 25.37
C ARG A 112 -5.98 13.37 24.24
N ASP A 113 -5.29 14.45 24.59
CA ASP A 113 -4.60 15.25 23.61
C ASP A 113 -3.84 14.29 22.70
N PRO A 114 -4.18 14.24 21.40
CA PRO A 114 -3.72 13.18 20.51
C PRO A 114 -2.20 13.15 20.45
N ASP A 115 -1.53 14.22 20.88
CA ASP A 115 -0.09 14.32 20.86
C ASP A 115 0.56 13.81 22.17
N PHE A 116 -0.22 13.39 23.18
CA PHE A 116 0.27 12.85 24.45
C PHE A 116 -0.08 11.38 24.67
N PRO A 117 0.84 10.59 25.27
CA PRO A 117 0.57 9.19 25.57
C PRO A 117 -0.57 9.07 26.59
N PRO A 118 -1.40 8.02 26.48
CA PRO A 118 -2.43 7.77 27.48
C PRO A 118 -1.81 7.48 28.85
N VAL A 119 -2.53 7.79 29.92
CA VAL A 119 -2.14 7.40 31.29
C VAL A 119 -2.04 5.87 31.35
N PRO A 120 -0.92 5.31 31.85
CA PRO A 120 -0.73 3.87 31.97
C PRO A 120 -1.79 3.22 32.86
N ASP A 121 -2.29 2.08 32.40
CA ASP A 121 -3.19 1.23 33.20
C ASP A 121 -2.43 0.53 34.34
N GLU A 122 -3.12 0.23 35.44
CA GLU A 122 -2.58 -0.53 36.56
C GLU A 122 -2.27 -1.98 36.16
N ASP A 123 -3.06 -2.56 35.25
CA ASP A 123 -2.83 -3.90 34.73
C ASP A 123 -1.56 -3.93 33.84
N PRO A 124 -0.54 -4.74 34.19
CA PRO A 124 0.69 -4.83 33.40
C PRO A 124 0.49 -5.33 31.96
N PHE A 125 -0.55 -6.12 31.69
CA PHE A 125 -0.87 -6.58 30.34
C PHE A 125 -1.45 -5.43 29.50
N VAL A 126 -2.43 -4.71 30.03
CA VAL A 126 -3.05 -3.55 29.35
C VAL A 126 -2.02 -2.46 29.11
N ARG A 127 -1.16 -2.18 30.10
CA ARG A 127 -0.06 -1.23 29.97
C ARG A 127 0.90 -1.55 28.82
N LYS A 128 1.24 -2.83 28.62
CA LYS A 128 2.07 -3.27 27.47
C LYS A 128 1.36 -3.05 26.14
N LEU A 129 0.06 -3.32 26.08
CA LEU A 129 -0.74 -3.06 24.88
C LEU A 129 -0.83 -1.57 24.57
N GLN A 130 -1.01 -0.72 25.59
CA GLN A 130 -1.02 0.74 25.44
C GLN A 130 0.34 1.26 24.92
N ALA A 131 1.45 0.78 25.49
CA ALA A 131 2.79 1.14 25.02
C ALA A 131 3.01 0.74 23.55
N LYS A 132 2.57 -0.46 23.16
CA LYS A 132 2.64 -0.92 21.76
C LYS A 132 1.74 -0.10 20.84
N SER A 133 0.52 0.22 21.27
CA SER A 133 -0.40 1.08 20.51
C SER A 133 0.21 2.45 20.28
N TRP A 134 0.78 3.06 21.31
CA TRP A 134 1.45 4.35 21.23
C TRP A 134 2.64 4.34 20.27
N ALA A 135 3.46 3.28 20.31
CA ALA A 135 4.58 3.12 19.38
C ALA A 135 4.13 3.02 17.90
N MET A 136 2.89 2.59 17.64
CA MET A 136 2.32 2.49 16.29
C MET A 136 1.68 3.80 15.80
N GLU A 137 1.39 4.76 16.67
CA GLU A 137 0.71 6.02 16.30
C GLU A 137 1.38 6.78 15.14
N PRO A 138 2.72 6.93 15.09
CA PRO A 138 3.40 7.56 13.94
C PRO A 138 3.05 6.90 12.59
N ILE A 139 3.04 5.57 12.57
CA ILE A 139 2.75 4.76 11.39
C ILE A 139 1.28 4.92 11.01
N ILE A 140 0.37 4.84 12.00
CA ILE A 140 -1.08 4.99 11.79
C ILE A 140 -1.39 6.36 11.20
N ARG A 141 -0.82 7.45 11.73
CA ARG A 141 -1.05 8.80 11.19
C ARG A 141 -0.52 8.99 9.78
N THR A 142 0.65 8.44 9.50
CA THR A 142 1.23 8.45 8.15
C THR A 142 0.31 7.71 7.17
N ARG A 143 -0.21 6.54 7.55
CA ARG A 143 -1.16 5.79 6.74
C ARG A 143 -2.45 6.56 6.48
N LEU A 144 -3.06 7.14 7.52
CA LEU A 144 -4.29 7.93 7.37
C LEU A 144 -4.09 9.12 6.43
N PHE A 145 -2.96 9.81 6.52
CA PHE A 145 -2.59 10.87 5.58
C PHE A 145 -2.51 10.35 4.13
N LEU A 146 -1.76 9.26 3.90
CA LEU A 146 -1.61 8.71 2.55
C LEU A 146 -2.92 8.17 1.96
N MET A 147 -3.79 7.59 2.79
CA MET A 147 -5.12 7.14 2.36
C MET A 147 -5.98 8.32 1.88
N GLU A 148 -5.91 9.45 2.58
CA GLU A 148 -6.63 10.67 2.18
C GLU A 148 -6.03 11.28 0.90
N GLU A 149 -4.70 11.30 0.78
CA GLU A 149 -4.03 11.77 -0.45
C GLU A 149 -4.32 10.86 -1.65
N LYS A 150 -4.41 9.54 -1.48
CA LYS A 150 -4.84 8.65 -2.59
C LYS A 150 -6.25 8.96 -3.06
N ARG A 151 -7.18 9.28 -2.16
CA ARG A 151 -8.54 9.69 -2.55
C ARG A 151 -8.53 10.99 -3.36
N ARG A 152 -7.59 11.90 -3.07
CA ARG A 152 -7.39 13.15 -3.82
C ARG A 152 -6.77 12.92 -5.19
N VAL A 153 -5.73 12.10 -5.26
CA VAL A 153 -4.96 11.79 -6.48
C VAL A 153 -5.74 10.86 -7.42
N GLN A 154 -6.54 9.94 -6.87
CA GLN A 154 -7.39 9.00 -7.61
C GLN A 154 -8.88 9.20 -7.22
N PRO A 155 -9.50 10.33 -7.63
CA PRO A 155 -10.88 10.64 -7.25
C PRO A 155 -11.89 9.73 -7.96
N ASN A 156 -11.52 9.20 -9.13
CA ASN A 156 -12.35 8.26 -9.88
C ASN A 156 -11.86 6.82 -9.63
N PRO A 157 -12.67 5.93 -9.03
CA PRO A 157 -12.28 4.54 -8.78
C PRO A 157 -12.03 3.73 -10.07
N PHE A 158 -12.47 4.23 -11.22
CA PHE A 158 -12.24 3.62 -12.53
C PHE A 158 -11.05 4.21 -13.30
N ALA A 159 -10.39 5.24 -12.76
CA ALA A 159 -9.16 5.77 -13.36
C ALA A 159 -7.96 4.86 -13.07
N ASP A 160 -6.91 5.03 -13.87
CA ASP A 160 -5.65 4.28 -13.72
C ASP A 160 -5.15 4.33 -12.27
N TYR A 161 -4.82 3.16 -11.73
CA TYR A 161 -4.33 3.04 -10.36
C TYR A 161 -3.00 3.79 -10.20
N LYS A 162 -2.92 4.53 -9.09
CA LYS A 162 -1.74 5.29 -8.71
C LYS A 162 -1.07 4.63 -7.51
N PHE A 163 0.26 4.53 -7.58
CA PHE A 163 1.08 3.85 -6.59
C PHE A 163 1.98 4.86 -5.90
N PHE A 164 2.00 4.82 -4.57
CA PHE A 164 2.82 5.70 -3.75
C PHE A 164 4.14 5.00 -3.44
N VAL A 165 5.26 5.64 -3.81
CA VAL A 165 6.61 5.13 -3.56
C VAL A 165 7.35 6.11 -2.67
N LYS A 166 7.65 5.68 -1.45
CA LYS A 166 8.41 6.45 -0.47
C LYS A 166 9.81 6.72 -0.98
N ARG A 167 10.22 7.98 -0.93
CA ARG A 167 11.56 8.41 -1.32
C ARG A 167 12.60 7.98 -0.28
N VAL A 168 13.84 7.76 -0.72
CA VAL A 168 14.95 7.37 0.17
C VAL A 168 15.56 8.61 0.83
N ASP A 169 15.64 9.72 0.10
CA ASP A 169 16.17 11.00 0.58
C ASP A 169 15.24 11.71 1.58
N SER A 170 13.95 11.34 1.61
CA SER A 170 12.97 11.93 2.52
C SER A 170 11.97 10.90 3.02
N SER A 171 11.83 10.82 4.36
CA SER A 171 10.82 9.97 4.99
C SER A 171 9.40 10.55 4.94
N THR A 172 9.25 11.78 4.48
CA THR A 172 7.99 12.56 4.48
C THR A 172 7.50 12.88 3.07
N GLN A 173 8.11 12.30 2.04
CA GLN A 173 7.73 12.50 0.65
C GLN A 173 7.55 11.17 -0.09
N TRP A 174 6.56 11.15 -0.98
CA TRP A 174 6.22 9.99 -1.81
C TRP A 174 6.08 10.42 -3.26
N ASP A 175 6.74 9.69 -4.15
CA ASP A 175 6.51 9.82 -5.59
C ASP A 175 5.25 9.04 -5.96
N VAL A 176 4.43 9.61 -6.85
CA VAL A 176 3.23 8.96 -7.38
C VAL A 176 3.53 8.42 -8.77
N LEU A 177 3.53 7.10 -8.90
CA LEU A 177 3.71 6.41 -10.17
C LEU A 177 2.37 5.96 -10.75
N ASP A 178 2.28 5.96 -12.07
CA ASP A 178 1.22 5.23 -12.78
C ASP A 178 1.49 3.71 -12.76
N GLU A 179 0.47 2.92 -13.08
CA GLU A 179 0.56 1.46 -13.08
C GLU A 179 1.66 0.94 -14.02
N ALA A 180 1.84 1.54 -15.20
CA ALA A 180 2.84 1.13 -16.17
C ALA A 180 4.28 1.37 -15.68
N SER A 181 4.54 2.55 -15.09
CA SER A 181 5.84 2.90 -14.51
C SER A 181 6.11 2.06 -13.26
N TRP A 182 5.12 1.90 -12.38
CA TRP A 182 5.25 1.08 -11.19
C TRP A 182 5.57 -0.37 -11.55
N LYS A 183 4.85 -0.97 -12.49
CA LYS A 183 5.09 -2.35 -12.94
C LYS A 183 6.50 -2.51 -13.49
N SER A 184 6.95 -1.57 -14.32
CA SER A 184 8.31 -1.58 -14.88
C SER A 184 9.38 -1.47 -13.78
N ALA A 185 9.17 -0.60 -12.79
CA ALA A 185 10.09 -0.45 -11.67
C ALA A 185 10.11 -1.70 -10.76
N SER A 186 8.95 -2.31 -10.55
CA SER A 186 8.77 -3.50 -9.70
C SER A 186 9.41 -4.73 -10.33
N GLU A 187 9.21 -4.96 -11.63
CA GLU A 187 9.84 -6.07 -12.38
C GLU A 187 11.36 -5.98 -12.38
N LEU A 188 11.92 -4.76 -12.36
CA LEU A 188 13.35 -4.50 -12.26
C LEU A 188 13.90 -4.51 -10.82
N GLY A 189 13.04 -4.76 -9.81
CA GLY A 189 13.42 -4.78 -8.40
C GLY A 189 13.85 -3.42 -7.85
N LYS A 190 13.41 -2.32 -8.46
CA LYS A 190 13.76 -0.94 -8.08
C LYS A 190 12.89 -0.41 -6.94
N VAL A 191 11.68 -0.95 -6.83
CA VAL A 191 10.73 -0.65 -5.75
C VAL A 191 10.42 -1.93 -4.99
N LEU A 192 10.31 -1.81 -3.67
CA LEU A 192 10.00 -2.88 -2.74
C LEU A 192 8.72 -2.53 -1.98
N LEU A 193 7.99 -3.55 -1.53
CA LEU A 193 6.80 -3.33 -0.68
C LEU A 193 7.25 -2.81 0.69
N ASP A 194 6.69 -1.68 1.13
CA ASP A 194 6.90 -1.16 2.47
C ASP A 194 5.95 -1.89 3.43
N ASN A 195 6.48 -2.87 4.17
CA ASN A 195 5.69 -3.68 5.11
C ASN A 195 5.14 -2.86 6.29
N ASP A 196 5.80 -1.75 6.65
CA ASP A 196 5.40 -0.93 7.79
C ASP A 196 4.24 -0.01 7.43
N LEU A 197 4.18 0.48 6.18
CA LEU A 197 3.09 1.34 5.71
C LEU A 197 1.99 0.58 4.97
N SER A 198 2.27 -0.57 4.36
CA SER A 198 1.25 -1.37 3.69
C SER A 198 0.29 -2.04 4.67
N PHE A 199 -0.98 -2.16 4.28
CA PHE A 199 -2.02 -2.77 5.09
C PHE A 199 -2.97 -3.61 4.23
N ARG A 200 -2.71 -4.93 4.20
CA ARG A 200 -3.44 -5.89 3.36
C ARG A 200 -4.95 -5.89 3.59
N ARG A 201 -5.41 -5.62 4.82
CA ARG A 201 -6.83 -5.63 5.17
C ARG A 201 -7.62 -4.46 4.55
N GLU A 202 -6.96 -3.35 4.29
CA GLU A 202 -7.57 -2.13 3.72
C GLU A 202 -7.22 -1.95 2.24
N GLU A 203 -6.67 -3.00 1.59
CA GLU A 203 -6.23 -2.97 0.19
C GLU A 203 -5.29 -1.78 -0.11
N TRP A 204 -4.52 -1.39 0.92
CA TRP A 204 -3.56 -0.30 0.85
C TRP A 204 -2.14 -0.86 0.75
N GLU A 205 -1.42 -0.46 -0.29
CA GLU A 205 -0.03 -0.83 -0.52
C GLU A 205 0.79 0.43 -0.72
N SER A 206 1.89 0.53 0.03
CA SER A 206 2.91 1.56 -0.12
C SER A 206 4.21 0.88 -0.50
N PHE A 207 5.00 1.51 -1.35
CA PHE A 207 6.27 1.00 -1.80
C PHE A 207 7.40 1.91 -1.31
N VAL A 208 8.63 1.43 -1.37
CA VAL A 208 9.86 2.19 -1.08
C VAL A 208 10.89 1.85 -2.15
N TYR A 209 11.71 2.81 -2.55
CA TYR A 209 12.83 2.51 -3.44
C TYR A 209 13.87 1.63 -2.73
N ALA A 210 14.46 0.70 -3.48
CA ALA A 210 15.46 -0.20 -2.93
C ALA A 210 16.78 0.53 -2.56
N THR A 211 17.20 1.50 -3.39
CA THR A 211 18.40 2.32 -3.18
C THR A 211 18.22 3.74 -3.74
N ASP A 212 19.07 4.70 -3.32
CA ASP A 212 19.08 6.07 -3.87
C ASP A 212 19.29 6.09 -5.40
N LYS A 213 20.14 5.19 -5.91
CA LYS A 213 20.41 5.07 -7.36
C LYS A 213 19.18 4.62 -8.14
N ASP A 214 18.33 3.81 -7.51
CA ASP A 214 17.09 3.33 -8.12
C ASP A 214 16.05 4.44 -8.18
N GLN A 215 15.94 5.27 -7.13
CA GLN A 215 15.14 6.49 -7.15
C GLN A 215 15.59 7.44 -8.28
N GLU A 216 16.89 7.73 -8.40
CA GLU A 216 17.42 8.55 -9.50
C GLU A 216 17.18 7.94 -10.88
N TRP A 217 17.19 6.61 -10.98
CA TRP A 217 16.89 5.93 -12.24
C TRP A 217 15.41 6.07 -12.59
N VAL A 218 14.50 5.86 -11.64
CA VAL A 218 13.05 6.01 -11.84
C VAL A 218 12.73 7.45 -12.24
N ALA A 219 13.27 8.44 -11.54
CA ALA A 219 13.06 9.87 -11.85
C ALA A 219 13.53 10.27 -13.26
N ARG A 220 14.50 9.57 -13.84
CA ARG A 220 15.03 9.85 -15.19
C ARG A 220 14.34 9.06 -16.30
N ASN A 221 13.92 7.82 -16.02
CA ASN A 221 13.48 6.88 -17.04
C ASN A 221 11.97 6.65 -17.05
N LEU A 222 11.28 6.94 -15.94
CA LEU A 222 9.86 6.69 -15.78
C LEU A 222 9.11 8.00 -15.49
N ASN A 223 7.79 7.97 -15.67
CA ASN A 223 6.95 9.13 -15.49
C ASN A 223 6.44 9.21 -14.04
N VAL A 224 7.02 10.10 -13.25
CA VAL A 224 6.48 10.46 -11.92
C VAL A 224 5.33 11.44 -12.15
N THR A 225 4.10 11.01 -11.84
CA THR A 225 2.89 11.80 -12.08
C THR A 225 2.81 13.00 -11.14
N ASP A 226 3.14 12.78 -9.86
CA ASP A 226 3.03 13.78 -8.81
C ASP A 226 3.99 13.45 -7.67
N ILE A 227 4.22 14.41 -6.77
CA ILE A 227 4.99 14.25 -5.54
C ILE A 227 4.12 14.69 -4.37
N VAL A 228 3.84 13.76 -3.47
CA VAL A 228 3.05 14.02 -2.27
C VAL A 228 3.99 14.27 -1.11
N GLU A 229 3.89 15.46 -0.53
CA GLU A 229 4.67 15.89 0.63
C GLU A 229 3.78 15.98 1.88
N MET A 230 4.26 15.42 2.98
CA MET A 230 3.57 15.52 4.26
C MET A 230 3.61 16.97 4.78
N PRO A 231 2.47 17.53 5.24
CA PRO A 231 2.44 18.85 5.83
C PRO A 231 3.39 18.97 7.03
N PRO A 232 4.12 20.09 7.19
CA PRO A 232 5.12 20.24 8.25
C PRO A 232 4.52 20.15 9.65
N GLU A 233 3.26 20.60 9.82
CA GLU A 233 2.53 20.47 11.08
C GLU A 233 2.32 19.01 11.48
N LEU A 234 2.03 18.14 10.51
CA LEU A 234 1.84 16.72 10.76
C LEU A 234 3.17 16.04 11.05
N VAL A 235 4.24 16.42 10.34
CA VAL A 235 5.60 15.94 10.62
C VAL A 235 6.00 16.26 12.05
N GLU A 236 5.74 17.49 12.51
CA GLU A 236 6.04 17.91 13.87
C GLU A 236 5.23 17.13 14.91
N LYS A 237 3.93 16.90 14.66
CA LYS A 237 3.09 16.06 15.54
C LYS A 237 3.60 14.62 15.63
N ILE A 238 3.95 14.01 14.49
CA ILE A 238 4.51 12.65 14.44
C ILE A 238 5.84 12.60 15.21
N ARG A 239 6.69 13.61 15.05
CA ARG A 239 7.94 13.75 15.79
C ARG A 239 7.69 13.87 17.29
N LEU A 240 6.76 14.72 17.71
CA LEU A 240 6.39 14.90 19.12
C LEU A 240 5.91 13.58 19.75
N ILE A 241 5.04 12.84 19.07
CA ILE A 241 4.54 11.53 19.51
C ILE A 241 5.69 10.54 19.68
N GLY A 242 6.61 10.48 18.71
CA GLY A 242 7.79 9.61 18.79
C GLY A 242 8.74 9.96 19.94
N THR A 243 8.87 11.25 20.29
CA THR A 243 9.71 11.70 21.41
C THR A 243 9.06 11.46 22.78
N ARG A 244 7.74 11.57 22.88
CA ARG A 244 6.98 11.37 24.11
C ARG A 244 6.83 9.88 24.36
N LYS A 245 7.76 9.31 25.09
CA LYS A 245 7.68 7.89 25.49
C LYS A 245 6.46 7.68 26.38
N PHE A 246 5.78 6.57 26.17
CA PHE A 246 4.77 6.07 27.09
C PHE A 246 5.43 5.87 28.47
N ALA A 247 4.95 6.57 29.48
CA ALA A 247 5.51 6.49 30.83
C ALA A 247 5.31 5.06 31.37
N GLY A 248 6.38 4.45 31.90
CA GLY A 248 6.39 3.07 32.39
C GLY A 248 5.99 2.95 33.86
#